data_AF-A0A7Y2HGP1-F1
#
_entry.id   AF-A0A7Y2HGP1-F1
#
_cell.length_a   1.000
_cell.length_b   1.000
_cell.length_c   1.000
_cell.angle_alpha   90.00
_cell.angle_beta   90.00
_cell.angle_gamma   90.00
#
_symmetry.space_group_name_H-M   'P 1'
#
loop_
_entity.id
_entity.type
_entity.pdbx_description
1 polymer ?
#
loop_
_entity_poly.entity_id
_entity_poly.type
_entity_poly.pdbx_seq_one_letter_code
_entity_poly.pdbx_strand_id
1 'polypeptide(L)'
;QSSDNVFAYNSATHSGDGFFLWAGNETMDSGESGCNNNLIAHNDFSYAPTNGIEVTFSSNIIIGNKMVDCRYGIWGGYSYDTYIADNYFENNHHGIAIEHGNNNTIVDNEFVKDSIGIQLWERVSQPEGWGFAQKRDVSSREYRIGGNDFLGLKTKYDIRNTAMLDTNYSGREEYDIPGKLESGLDAINHIQQEGRDKILVNEWGPYNYSYPLIWLQNIRQDTLELSVMGPKGKWSIKSMEGIRSVSSEGGNINDTILVIRDLEEDLVTLKLLFQGNDFIDQMGIERDGENYLFSFSRYDKPISWKVKWYSYSEGNHPLDNYSNFRKLNNLNPDHTEQTYELAYTWWRSPGGNVHPDRFGTFAEASATFDPGKYLIQITSDDGVKFYVDDEMRLDHWDIHVPATDSIYIEIGGNHNFRIEHFEGGGFSTLDFKIKPVEK
;
A
#
# COMPACT_ATOMS: atom_id res chain seq x y z
N GLN A 1 7.37 -20.46 11.39
CA GLN A 1 8.27 -21.08 10.40
C GLN A 1 7.41 -21.65 9.29
N SER A 2 7.79 -21.41 8.04
CA SER A 2 7.04 -21.82 6.85
C SER A 2 7.97 -22.55 5.90
N SER A 3 7.82 -23.88 5.84
CA SER A 3 8.66 -24.76 5.04
C SER A 3 7.81 -25.66 4.15
N ASP A 4 8.42 -26.19 3.10
CA ASP A 4 7.81 -27.17 2.18
C ASP A 4 6.53 -26.65 1.48
N ASN A 5 6.47 -25.34 1.20
CA ASN A 5 5.35 -24.70 0.51
C ASN A 5 5.64 -24.48 -0.98
N VAL A 6 4.56 -24.38 -1.77
CA VAL A 6 4.62 -23.90 -3.15
C VAL A 6 3.91 -22.56 -3.24
N PHE A 7 4.62 -21.56 -3.73
CA PHE A 7 4.08 -20.25 -4.05
C PHE A 7 4.31 -19.98 -5.54
N ALA A 8 3.30 -20.27 -6.37
CA ALA A 8 3.45 -20.19 -7.81
C ALA A 8 2.28 -19.49 -8.54
N TYR A 9 2.62 -18.78 -9.61
CA TYR A 9 1.70 -18.05 -10.50
C TYR A 9 0.86 -16.96 -9.85
N ASN A 10 1.43 -16.29 -8.84
CA ASN A 10 0.78 -15.17 -8.16
C ASN A 10 1.23 -13.83 -8.74
N SER A 11 0.43 -12.79 -8.50
CA SER A 11 0.82 -11.40 -8.70
C SER A 11 0.67 -10.66 -7.38
N ALA A 12 1.78 -10.17 -6.84
CA ALA A 12 1.82 -9.33 -5.65
C ALA A 12 2.66 -8.09 -5.97
N THR A 13 2.19 -7.31 -6.94
CA THR A 13 2.84 -6.06 -7.36
C THR A 13 2.45 -4.90 -6.46
N HIS A 14 3.32 -3.89 -6.38
CA HIS A 14 3.04 -2.63 -5.65
C HIS A 14 2.71 -2.81 -4.15
N SER A 15 3.10 -3.94 -3.57
CA SER A 15 3.11 -4.17 -2.12
C SER A 15 4.34 -3.52 -1.48
N GLY A 16 4.52 -3.65 -0.16
CA GLY A 16 5.80 -3.30 0.49
C GLY A 16 6.91 -4.24 0.01
N ASP A 17 6.81 -5.51 0.39
CA ASP A 17 7.54 -6.61 -0.24
C ASP A 17 6.59 -7.46 -1.09
N GLY A 18 7.06 -7.95 -2.25
CA GLY A 18 6.27 -8.86 -3.09
C GLY A 18 6.05 -10.21 -2.41
N PHE A 19 7.11 -10.75 -1.81
CA PHE A 19 7.09 -11.94 -0.98
C PHE A 19 8.04 -11.77 0.20
N PHE A 20 7.55 -11.96 1.43
CA PHE A 20 8.35 -11.84 2.65
C PHE A 20 8.41 -13.16 3.41
N LEU A 21 9.62 -13.67 3.60
CA LEU A 21 9.88 -14.90 4.32
C LEU A 21 10.98 -14.70 5.36
N TRP A 22 10.56 -14.73 6.62
CA TRP A 22 11.44 -14.60 7.77
C TRP A 22 11.36 -15.84 8.66
N ALA A 23 12.52 -16.35 9.07
CA ALA A 23 12.63 -17.61 9.81
C ALA A 23 12.08 -17.58 11.25
N GLY A 24 11.78 -16.40 11.81
CA GLY A 24 11.23 -16.25 13.15
C GLY A 24 12.27 -16.23 14.26
N ASN A 25 11.89 -15.67 15.42
CA ASN A 25 12.76 -15.56 16.61
C ASN A 25 13.30 -16.90 17.10
N GLU A 26 12.51 -17.97 17.02
CA GLU A 26 12.96 -19.32 17.41
C GLU A 26 14.21 -19.73 16.64
N THR A 27 14.26 -19.47 15.33
CA THR A 27 15.44 -19.75 14.50
C THR A 27 16.60 -18.84 14.87
N MET A 28 16.32 -17.58 15.22
CA MET A 28 17.35 -16.61 15.61
C MET A 28 18.03 -17.00 16.93
N ASP A 29 17.25 -17.50 17.88
CA ASP A 29 17.73 -17.87 19.22
C ASP A 29 18.36 -19.26 19.24
N SER A 30 17.76 -20.22 18.52
CA SER A 30 18.17 -21.61 18.56
C SER A 30 19.14 -21.99 17.45
N GLY A 31 19.25 -21.23 16.35
CA GLY A 31 19.96 -21.66 15.15
C GLY A 31 19.39 -22.91 14.47
N GLU A 32 18.27 -23.44 14.94
CA GLU A 32 17.62 -24.64 14.45
C GLU A 32 16.40 -24.27 13.58
N SER A 33 16.00 -25.18 12.69
CA SER A 33 14.89 -24.98 11.75
C SER A 33 15.08 -23.82 10.75
N GLY A 34 14.01 -23.19 10.29
CA GLY A 34 14.01 -22.10 9.33
C GLY A 34 12.72 -22.07 8.50
N CYS A 35 12.74 -21.32 7.39
CA CYS A 35 11.70 -21.33 6.39
C CYS A 35 12.25 -21.95 5.10
N ASN A 36 12.33 -23.28 5.05
CA ASN A 36 13.15 -23.99 4.08
C ASN A 36 12.32 -24.79 3.08
N ASN A 37 12.93 -25.21 1.97
CA ASN A 37 12.33 -26.06 0.94
C ASN A 37 11.07 -25.47 0.31
N ASN A 38 10.93 -24.14 0.29
CA ASN A 38 9.81 -23.52 -0.42
C ASN A 38 10.17 -23.36 -1.90
N LEU A 39 9.19 -23.64 -2.77
CA LEU A 39 9.26 -23.36 -4.20
C LEU A 39 8.53 -22.05 -4.49
N ILE A 40 9.26 -21.04 -4.94
CA ILE A 40 8.74 -19.72 -5.33
C ILE A 40 8.89 -19.59 -6.84
N ALA A 41 7.82 -19.82 -7.59
CA ALA A 41 7.89 -20.02 -9.04
C ALA A 41 6.91 -19.18 -9.87
N HIS A 42 7.40 -18.54 -10.94
CA HIS A 42 6.55 -17.87 -11.92
C HIS A 42 5.57 -16.82 -11.36
N ASN A 43 5.99 -16.09 -10.33
CA ASN A 43 5.22 -14.98 -9.77
C ASN A 43 5.65 -13.64 -10.37
N ASP A 44 4.77 -12.63 -10.29
CA ASP A 44 5.11 -11.23 -10.53
C ASP A 44 5.15 -10.47 -9.19
N PHE A 45 6.35 -10.04 -8.81
CA PHE A 45 6.65 -9.29 -7.59
C PHE A 45 7.20 -7.89 -7.89
N SER A 46 6.80 -7.33 -9.03
CA SER A 46 7.27 -6.02 -9.49
C SER A 46 6.73 -4.86 -8.66
N TYR A 47 7.46 -3.74 -8.68
CA TYR A 47 7.09 -2.44 -8.13
C TYR A 47 6.99 -2.39 -6.60
N ALA A 48 7.59 -3.37 -5.92
CA ALA A 48 7.80 -3.34 -4.47
C ALA A 48 8.86 -2.28 -4.12
N PRO A 49 8.56 -1.24 -3.32
CA PRO A 49 9.52 -0.20 -2.97
C PRO A 49 10.70 -0.74 -2.15
N THR A 50 10.54 -1.90 -1.51
CA THR A 50 11.62 -2.64 -0.84
C THR A 50 12.02 -3.86 -1.67
N ASN A 51 11.54 -5.06 -1.36
CA ASN A 51 12.03 -6.29 -1.97
C ASN A 51 10.96 -6.92 -2.86
N GLY A 52 11.33 -7.35 -4.07
CA GLY A 52 10.48 -8.26 -4.82
C GLY A 52 10.31 -9.57 -4.03
N ILE A 53 11.42 -10.17 -3.62
CA ILE A 53 11.45 -11.33 -2.73
C ILE A 53 12.44 -11.07 -1.58
N GLU A 54 11.97 -11.18 -0.35
CA GLU A 54 12.79 -11.28 0.85
C GLU A 54 12.76 -12.72 1.39
N VAL A 55 13.92 -13.38 1.42
CA VAL A 55 14.08 -14.78 1.85
C VAL A 55 15.27 -14.89 2.80
N THR A 56 15.09 -14.43 4.04
CA THR A 56 16.20 -14.41 5.00
C THR A 56 16.32 -15.73 5.77
N PHE A 57 17.53 -16.08 6.20
CA PHE A 57 17.79 -17.20 7.11
C PHE A 57 17.23 -18.55 6.65
N SER A 58 17.28 -18.83 5.36
CA SER A 58 16.54 -19.94 4.75
C SER A 58 17.20 -20.55 3.52
N SER A 59 16.74 -21.75 3.16
CA SER A 59 17.10 -22.47 1.93
C SER A 59 15.86 -22.70 1.08
N ASN A 60 15.82 -22.15 -0.14
CA ASN A 60 14.63 -22.19 -1.00
C ASN A 60 14.98 -22.35 -2.49
N ILE A 61 13.95 -22.58 -3.30
CA ILE A 61 14.04 -22.68 -4.77
C ILE A 61 13.24 -21.52 -5.36
N ILE A 62 13.89 -20.65 -6.14
CA ILE A 62 13.33 -19.40 -6.66
C ILE A 62 13.50 -19.39 -8.18
N ILE A 63 12.42 -19.71 -8.91
CA ILE A 63 12.49 -19.98 -10.35
C ILE A 63 11.51 -19.13 -11.17
N GLY A 64 11.99 -18.48 -12.22
CA GLY A 64 11.10 -17.94 -13.25
C GLY A 64 10.22 -16.78 -12.81
N ASN A 65 10.55 -16.06 -11.73
CA ASN A 65 9.77 -14.93 -11.23
C ASN A 65 10.14 -13.64 -11.98
N LYS A 66 9.25 -12.64 -11.94
CA LYS A 66 9.46 -11.30 -12.49
C LYS A 66 9.55 -10.25 -11.38
N MET A 67 10.62 -9.45 -11.38
CA MET A 67 10.88 -8.38 -10.41
C MET A 67 11.38 -7.12 -11.12
N VAL A 68 10.47 -6.16 -11.33
CA VAL A 68 10.75 -4.89 -12.01
C VAL A 68 10.64 -3.71 -11.05
N ASP A 69 11.55 -2.74 -11.12
CA ASP A 69 11.50 -1.47 -10.35
C ASP A 69 11.44 -1.67 -8.82
N CYS A 70 12.14 -2.67 -8.28
CA CYS A 70 12.31 -2.89 -6.85
C CYS A 70 13.62 -2.28 -6.32
N ARG A 71 13.72 -2.04 -5.00
CA ARG A 71 15.04 -1.74 -4.39
C ARG A 71 15.93 -2.97 -4.48
N TYR A 72 15.42 -4.13 -4.08
CA TYR A 72 16.06 -5.43 -4.32
C TYR A 72 15.10 -6.31 -5.09
N GLY A 73 15.55 -6.93 -6.19
CA GLY A 73 14.79 -8.02 -6.81
C GLY A 73 14.67 -9.18 -5.83
N ILE A 74 15.80 -9.66 -5.33
CA ILE A 74 15.90 -10.62 -4.22
C ILE A 74 16.81 -10.08 -3.12
N TRP A 75 16.31 -10.07 -1.89
CA TRP A 75 17.08 -9.92 -0.65
C TRP A 75 17.18 -11.27 0.07
N GLY A 76 18.39 -11.84 0.09
CA GLY A 76 18.67 -13.17 0.63
C GLY A 76 19.63 -13.13 1.83
N GLY A 77 19.41 -12.24 2.79
CA GLY A 77 20.26 -12.18 3.99
C GLY A 77 20.31 -13.53 4.72
N TYR A 78 21.51 -14.09 4.86
CA TYR A 78 21.80 -15.40 5.48
C TYR A 78 21.11 -16.59 4.79
N SER A 79 20.76 -16.45 3.52
CA SER A 79 20.25 -17.59 2.74
C SER A 79 21.37 -18.61 2.51
N TYR A 80 21.04 -19.88 2.61
CA TYR A 80 21.97 -20.98 2.39
C TYR A 80 21.32 -22.02 1.49
N ASP A 81 22.10 -22.81 0.75
CA ASP A 81 21.59 -23.88 -0.11
C ASP A 81 20.38 -23.44 -0.97
N THR A 82 20.38 -22.18 -1.44
CA THR A 82 19.26 -21.62 -2.21
C THR A 82 19.57 -21.68 -3.69
N TYR A 83 18.58 -22.10 -4.48
CA TYR A 83 18.67 -22.19 -5.93
C TYR A 83 17.85 -21.07 -6.58
N ILE A 84 18.51 -20.19 -7.34
CA ILE A 84 17.91 -19.02 -7.98
C ILE A 84 18.12 -19.11 -9.49
N ALA A 85 17.06 -19.40 -10.24
CA ALA A 85 17.17 -19.63 -11.68
C ALA A 85 16.06 -19.03 -12.54
N ASP A 86 16.38 -18.71 -13.80
CA ASP A 86 15.42 -18.27 -14.83
C ASP A 86 14.59 -17.02 -14.45
N ASN A 87 14.98 -16.26 -13.43
CA ASN A 87 14.25 -15.07 -12.99
C ASN A 87 14.57 -13.87 -13.89
N TYR A 88 13.57 -12.99 -14.07
CA TYR A 88 13.70 -11.74 -14.80
C TYR A 88 13.74 -10.55 -13.85
N PHE A 89 14.83 -9.79 -13.92
CA PHE A 89 15.08 -8.57 -13.15
C PHE A 89 15.17 -7.37 -14.09
N GLU A 90 14.44 -6.30 -13.81
CA GLU A 90 14.57 -5.06 -14.57
C GLU A 90 14.50 -3.79 -13.72
N ASN A 91 15.39 -2.83 -14.01
CA ASN A 91 15.43 -1.49 -13.39
C ASN A 91 15.50 -1.50 -11.86
N ASN A 92 15.96 -2.59 -11.23
CA ASN A 92 16.10 -2.64 -9.78
C ASN A 92 17.34 -1.85 -9.33
N HIS A 93 17.37 -1.42 -8.07
CA HIS A 93 18.63 -0.93 -7.51
C HIS A 93 19.64 -2.08 -7.36
N HIS A 94 19.18 -3.25 -6.92
CA HIS A 94 19.94 -4.50 -6.89
C HIS A 94 19.08 -5.62 -7.48
N GLY A 95 19.63 -6.44 -8.39
CA GLY A 95 18.96 -7.64 -8.87
C GLY A 95 18.88 -8.69 -7.76
N ILE A 96 20.02 -9.25 -7.36
CA ILE A 96 20.14 -10.18 -6.24
C ILE A 96 21.16 -9.65 -5.23
N ALA A 97 20.77 -9.57 -3.96
CA ALA A 97 21.65 -9.19 -2.86
C ALA A 97 21.62 -10.24 -1.73
N ILE A 98 22.78 -10.79 -1.38
CA ILE A 98 22.93 -11.82 -0.35
C ILE A 98 24.05 -11.40 0.60
N GLU A 99 23.65 -10.97 1.80
CA GLU A 99 24.55 -10.79 2.94
C GLU A 99 24.70 -12.12 3.68
N HIS A 100 25.92 -12.56 4.02
CA HIS A 100 26.16 -13.74 4.86
C HIS A 100 25.60 -15.09 4.36
N GLY A 101 25.40 -15.24 3.04
CA GLY A 101 24.89 -16.49 2.49
C GLY A 101 25.96 -17.55 2.16
N ASN A 102 25.55 -18.81 2.10
CA ASN A 102 26.45 -19.95 1.89
C ASN A 102 25.89 -20.97 0.89
N ASN A 103 26.71 -21.48 -0.03
CA ASN A 103 26.36 -22.57 -0.96
C ASN A 103 25.12 -22.28 -1.84
N ASN A 104 24.94 -21.01 -2.24
CA ASN A 104 23.83 -20.60 -3.11
C ASN A 104 24.20 -20.73 -4.59
N THR A 105 23.23 -21.13 -5.42
CA THR A 105 23.38 -21.28 -6.87
C THR A 105 22.52 -20.24 -7.59
N ILE A 106 23.13 -19.47 -8.48
CA ILE A 106 22.48 -18.37 -9.21
C ILE A 106 22.74 -18.57 -10.71
N VAL A 107 21.75 -19.08 -11.44
CA VAL A 107 21.94 -19.48 -12.84
C VAL A 107 20.85 -19.03 -13.80
N ASP A 108 21.20 -18.78 -15.05
CA ASP A 108 20.23 -18.54 -16.14
C ASP A 108 19.21 -17.40 -15.87
N ASN A 109 19.53 -16.44 -14.99
CA ASN A 109 18.67 -15.28 -14.75
C ASN A 109 18.96 -14.16 -15.76
N GLU A 110 17.95 -13.35 -16.08
CA GLU A 110 18.07 -12.16 -16.94
C GLU A 110 18.03 -10.89 -16.09
N PHE A 111 19.05 -10.04 -16.24
CA PHE A 111 19.17 -8.76 -15.57
C PHE A 111 19.19 -7.62 -16.60
N VAL A 112 18.24 -6.70 -16.51
CA VAL A 112 18.08 -5.59 -17.46
C VAL A 112 18.11 -4.26 -16.72
N LYS A 113 19.16 -3.47 -16.96
CA LYS A 113 19.32 -2.09 -16.42
C LYS A 113 19.28 -1.97 -14.89
N ASP A 114 19.43 -3.07 -14.15
CA ASP A 114 19.64 -2.99 -12.72
C ASP A 114 20.91 -2.17 -12.40
N SER A 115 20.90 -1.42 -11.30
CA SER A 115 22.11 -0.69 -10.91
C SER A 115 23.23 -1.65 -10.50
N ILE A 116 22.92 -2.70 -9.74
CA ILE A 116 23.83 -3.79 -9.40
C ILE A 116 23.15 -5.14 -9.72
N GLY A 117 23.82 -6.02 -10.47
CA GLY A 117 23.26 -7.32 -10.84
C GLY A 117 23.23 -8.29 -9.67
N ILE A 118 24.43 -8.72 -9.24
CA ILE A 118 24.58 -9.62 -8.09
C ILE A 118 25.52 -8.98 -7.05
N GLN A 119 25.04 -8.88 -5.82
CA GLN A 119 25.78 -8.35 -4.68
C GLN A 119 25.93 -9.42 -3.60
N LEU A 120 27.18 -9.76 -3.23
CA LEU A 120 27.50 -10.77 -2.23
C LEU A 120 28.47 -10.19 -1.20
N TRP A 121 28.15 -10.30 0.08
CA TRP A 121 29.08 -9.85 1.11
C TRP A 121 28.88 -10.45 2.48
N GLU A 122 29.86 -10.22 3.34
CA GLU A 122 29.72 -10.37 4.79
C GLU A 122 30.32 -9.17 5.53
N ARG A 123 29.76 -8.87 6.71
CA ARG A 123 30.37 -7.96 7.69
C ARG A 123 31.40 -8.70 8.56
N VAL A 124 32.31 -7.93 9.12
CA VAL A 124 33.48 -8.43 9.88
C VAL A 124 33.10 -9.12 11.19
N SER A 125 31.95 -8.79 11.77
CA SER A 125 31.49 -9.35 13.05
C SER A 125 29.99 -9.58 13.09
N GLN A 126 29.55 -10.49 13.98
CA GLN A 126 28.15 -10.77 14.27
C GLN A 126 27.72 -10.16 15.61
N PRO A 127 26.41 -9.88 15.80
CA PRO A 127 25.87 -9.54 17.10
C PRO A 127 26.24 -10.57 18.16
N GLU A 128 26.65 -10.10 19.32
CA GLU A 128 27.03 -10.96 20.44
C GLU A 128 25.78 -11.69 20.98
N GLY A 129 25.91 -12.97 21.31
CA GLY A 129 24.80 -13.76 21.88
C GLY A 129 23.77 -14.29 20.87
N TRP A 130 23.92 -14.03 19.56
CA TRP A 130 22.97 -14.50 18.55
C TRP A 130 23.15 -15.99 18.24
N GLY A 131 22.17 -16.81 18.60
CA GLY A 131 22.26 -18.27 18.52
C GLY A 131 22.41 -18.80 17.09
N PHE A 132 21.81 -18.14 16.09
CA PHE A 132 21.94 -18.54 14.69
C PHE A 132 23.40 -18.55 14.23
N ALA A 133 24.12 -17.43 14.40
CA ALA A 133 25.53 -17.33 14.00
C ALA A 133 26.49 -18.18 14.85
N GLN A 134 26.08 -18.60 16.05
CA GLN A 134 26.88 -19.49 16.90
C GLN A 134 26.78 -20.95 16.47
N LYS A 135 25.65 -21.34 15.87
CA LYS A 135 25.36 -22.74 15.51
C LYS A 135 25.41 -23.01 14.01
N ARG A 136 25.40 -21.97 13.17
CA ARG A 136 25.46 -22.09 11.70
C ARG A 136 26.67 -21.38 11.12
N ASP A 137 27.12 -21.90 9.99
CA ASP A 137 28.08 -21.20 9.15
C ASP A 137 27.36 -20.04 8.44
N VAL A 138 27.69 -18.82 8.87
CA VAL A 138 27.18 -17.56 8.31
C VAL A 138 28.22 -16.85 7.45
N SER A 139 29.32 -17.52 7.09
CA SER A 139 30.31 -16.94 6.20
C SER A 139 29.75 -16.80 4.78
N SER A 140 30.05 -15.69 4.13
CA SER A 140 29.75 -15.48 2.71
C SER A 140 30.66 -16.40 1.88
N ARG A 141 30.16 -17.55 1.41
CA ARG A 141 30.99 -18.52 0.68
C ARG A 141 30.24 -19.45 -0.27
N GLU A 142 31.00 -20.12 -1.15
CA GLU A 142 30.53 -21.28 -1.95
C GLU A 142 29.44 -20.98 -2.98
N TYR A 143 29.47 -19.79 -3.56
CA TYR A 143 28.50 -19.42 -4.58
C TYR A 143 28.84 -20.04 -5.94
N ARG A 144 27.81 -20.55 -6.62
CA ARG A 144 27.89 -21.03 -8.01
C ARG A 144 27.07 -20.10 -8.90
N ILE A 145 27.73 -19.39 -9.80
CA ILE A 145 27.12 -18.40 -10.70
C ILE A 145 27.44 -18.77 -12.14
N GLY A 146 26.40 -18.88 -12.98
CA GLY A 146 26.54 -19.38 -14.34
C GLY A 146 25.40 -18.97 -15.26
N GLY A 147 25.62 -18.83 -16.57
CA GLY A 147 24.52 -18.66 -17.55
C GLY A 147 23.64 -17.39 -17.43
N ASN A 148 23.89 -16.49 -16.47
CA ASN A 148 23.10 -15.28 -16.30
C ASN A 148 23.41 -14.23 -17.38
N ASP A 149 22.36 -13.60 -17.91
CA ASP A 149 22.42 -12.53 -18.92
C ASP A 149 22.32 -11.15 -18.27
N PHE A 150 23.19 -10.23 -18.68
CA PHE A 150 23.29 -8.89 -18.10
C PHE A 150 23.27 -7.83 -19.20
N LEU A 151 22.20 -7.04 -19.26
CA LEU A 151 21.99 -6.02 -20.27
C LEU A 151 21.86 -4.63 -19.64
N GLY A 152 22.82 -3.75 -19.87
CA GLY A 152 22.71 -2.32 -19.51
C GLY A 152 22.87 -2.01 -18.02
N LEU A 153 23.44 -2.92 -17.22
CA LEU A 153 23.72 -2.68 -15.82
C LEU A 153 24.90 -1.71 -15.61
N LYS A 154 24.90 -1.00 -14.48
CA LYS A 154 26.07 -0.20 -14.05
C LYS A 154 27.17 -1.08 -13.46
N THR A 155 26.79 -2.06 -12.63
CA THR A 155 27.70 -2.99 -11.96
C THR A 155 27.19 -4.41 -12.11
N LYS A 156 27.95 -5.29 -12.78
CA LYS A 156 27.58 -6.71 -12.93
C LYS A 156 27.64 -7.45 -11.59
N TYR A 157 28.78 -7.34 -10.91
CA TYR A 157 29.06 -7.98 -9.63
C TYR A 157 29.61 -6.98 -8.62
N ASP A 158 29.07 -6.98 -7.41
CA ASP A 158 29.64 -6.32 -6.23
C ASP A 158 29.87 -7.37 -5.14
N ILE A 159 31.09 -7.90 -5.09
CA ILE A 159 31.44 -9.05 -4.25
C ILE A 159 32.51 -8.62 -3.24
N ARG A 160 32.24 -8.78 -1.95
CA ARG A 160 33.10 -8.30 -0.86
C ARG A 160 33.19 -9.30 0.27
N ASN A 161 34.41 -9.68 0.67
CA ASN A 161 34.63 -10.66 1.74
C ASN A 161 33.99 -12.04 1.48
N THR A 162 33.80 -12.43 0.22
CA THR A 162 33.20 -13.72 -0.14
C THR A 162 34.27 -14.73 -0.55
N ALA A 163 34.21 -15.95 -0.01
CA ALA A 163 35.14 -17.04 -0.32
C ALA A 163 34.54 -18.07 -1.30
N MET A 164 35.40 -18.81 -2.01
CA MET A 164 35.00 -19.96 -2.84
C MET A 164 33.85 -19.66 -3.82
N LEU A 165 34.05 -18.64 -4.66
CA LEU A 165 33.12 -18.27 -5.70
C LEU A 165 33.50 -18.96 -7.03
N ASP A 166 32.54 -19.65 -7.65
CA ASP A 166 32.63 -20.14 -9.03
C ASP A 166 31.71 -19.32 -9.94
N THR A 167 32.29 -18.51 -10.83
CA THR A 167 31.54 -17.69 -11.81
C THR A 167 31.45 -18.31 -13.21
N ASN A 168 31.96 -19.53 -13.38
CA ASN A 168 31.89 -20.28 -14.64
C ASN A 168 31.06 -21.57 -14.48
N TYR A 169 30.18 -21.60 -13.48
CA TYR A 169 29.32 -22.74 -13.24
C TYR A 169 28.43 -22.98 -14.46
N SER A 170 28.24 -24.24 -14.83
CA SER A 170 27.41 -24.65 -15.99
C SER A 170 26.42 -25.75 -15.64
N GLY A 171 26.33 -26.12 -14.35
CA GLY A 171 25.34 -27.08 -13.88
C GLY A 171 23.96 -26.43 -13.78
N ARG A 172 22.93 -27.26 -13.94
CA ARG A 172 21.54 -26.88 -13.77
C ARG A 172 20.82 -28.00 -13.03
N GLU A 173 19.94 -27.60 -12.12
CA GLU A 173 19.06 -28.51 -11.42
C GLU A 173 17.64 -28.33 -11.99
N GLU A 174 16.94 -29.44 -12.21
CA GLU A 174 15.54 -29.41 -12.63
C GLU A 174 14.64 -29.61 -11.42
N TYR A 175 13.61 -28.79 -11.33
CA TYR A 175 12.59 -28.85 -10.29
C TYR A 175 11.22 -29.04 -10.93
N ASP A 176 10.39 -29.89 -10.31
CA ASP A 176 9.00 -30.07 -10.73
C ASP A 176 8.18 -28.87 -10.27
N ILE A 177 7.74 -28.05 -11.21
CA ILE A 177 6.90 -26.88 -10.94
C ILE A 177 5.46 -27.28 -11.25
N PRO A 178 4.56 -27.31 -10.25
CA PRO A 178 3.17 -27.69 -10.49
C PRO A 178 2.51 -26.69 -11.44
N GLY A 179 1.50 -27.10 -12.19
CA GLY A 179 0.74 -26.20 -13.06
C GLY A 179 -0.14 -25.21 -12.28
N LYS A 180 -0.67 -24.19 -12.98
CA LYS A 180 -1.68 -23.28 -12.44
C LYS A 180 -2.87 -24.07 -11.89
N LEU A 181 -3.46 -23.59 -10.80
CA LEU A 181 -4.72 -24.13 -10.27
C LEU A 181 -5.83 -23.89 -11.30
N GLU A 182 -6.52 -24.94 -11.75
CA GLU A 182 -7.58 -24.82 -12.78
C GLU A 182 -8.72 -23.88 -12.39
N SER A 183 -9.05 -23.84 -11.09
CA SER A 183 -10.05 -22.92 -10.52
C SER A 183 -9.43 -21.64 -9.93
N GLY A 184 -8.11 -21.45 -10.06
CA GLY A 184 -7.42 -20.26 -9.58
C GLY A 184 -7.67 -19.08 -10.50
N LEU A 185 -7.74 -17.87 -9.93
CA LEU A 185 -7.76 -16.64 -10.72
C LEU A 185 -6.42 -16.49 -11.46
N ASP A 186 -6.44 -16.17 -12.75
CA ASP A 186 -5.20 -15.91 -13.50
C ASP A 186 -4.69 -14.49 -13.21
N ALA A 187 -4.05 -14.34 -12.05
CA ALA A 187 -3.55 -13.06 -11.56
C ALA A 187 -2.51 -12.39 -12.48
N ILE A 188 -1.93 -13.13 -13.43
CA ILE A 188 -0.87 -12.66 -14.33
C ILE A 188 -1.43 -12.26 -15.71
N ASN A 189 -2.44 -12.97 -16.23
CA ASN A 189 -2.99 -12.69 -17.58
C ASN A 189 -4.25 -11.83 -17.61
N HIS A 190 -4.86 -11.49 -16.47
CA HIS A 190 -6.07 -10.64 -16.45
C HIS A 190 -5.79 -9.15 -16.57
N ILE A 191 -4.53 -8.72 -16.55
CA ILE A 191 -4.19 -7.30 -16.59
C ILE A 191 -4.20 -6.82 -18.04
N GLN A 192 -5.38 -6.43 -18.54
CA GLN A 192 -5.47 -5.56 -19.71
C GLN A 192 -4.95 -4.14 -19.43
N GLN A 193 -4.67 -3.79 -18.16
CA GLN A 193 -4.31 -2.44 -17.74
C GLN A 193 -3.15 -2.43 -16.72
N GLU A 194 -1.94 -2.14 -17.18
CA GLU A 194 -0.77 -1.93 -16.32
C GLU A 194 -0.76 -0.50 -15.74
N GLY A 195 -0.18 -0.33 -14.54
CA GLY A 195 0.04 0.98 -13.92
C GLY A 195 -0.59 1.16 -12.54
N ARG A 196 0.00 2.04 -11.72
CA ARG A 196 -0.50 2.37 -10.36
C ARG A 196 -1.91 2.95 -10.37
N ASP A 197 -2.25 3.69 -11.41
CA ASP A 197 -3.59 4.25 -11.62
C ASP A 197 -4.67 3.18 -11.87
N LYS A 198 -4.25 1.92 -12.05
CA LYS A 198 -5.14 0.75 -12.25
C LYS A 198 -5.35 -0.04 -10.98
N ILE A 199 -4.62 0.26 -9.91
CA ILE A 199 -4.79 -0.36 -8.60
C ILE A 199 -5.88 0.41 -7.87
N LEU A 200 -7.10 -0.12 -7.94
CA LEU A 200 -8.26 0.44 -7.29
C LEU A 200 -8.64 -0.46 -6.13
N VAL A 201 -8.75 0.11 -4.93
CA VAL A 201 -9.13 -0.61 -3.71
C VAL A 201 -10.41 0.02 -3.20
N ASN A 202 -11.52 -0.73 -3.24
CA ASN A 202 -12.77 -0.31 -2.63
C ASN A 202 -12.90 -0.90 -1.21
N GLU A 203 -14.04 -0.71 -0.56
CA GLU A 203 -14.30 -1.19 0.79
C GLU A 203 -14.27 -2.73 0.95
N TRP A 204 -14.26 -3.47 -0.16
CA TRP A 204 -14.17 -4.94 -0.21
C TRP A 204 -12.78 -5.45 -0.60
N GLY A 205 -11.86 -4.55 -0.98
CA GLY A 205 -10.50 -4.88 -1.40
C GLY A 205 -10.20 -4.50 -2.85
N PRO A 206 -9.18 -5.13 -3.47
CA PRO A 206 -8.77 -4.83 -4.83
C PRO A 206 -9.88 -5.10 -5.86
N TYR A 207 -10.13 -4.12 -6.72
CA TYR A 207 -11.07 -4.24 -7.83
C TYR A 207 -10.44 -5.00 -9.01
N ASN A 208 -11.13 -6.04 -9.47
CA ASN A 208 -10.63 -6.93 -10.53
C ASN A 208 -11.26 -6.67 -11.92
N TYR A 209 -12.00 -5.56 -12.09
CA TYR A 209 -12.66 -5.18 -13.36
C TYR A 209 -13.75 -6.15 -13.87
N SER A 210 -14.11 -7.20 -13.10
CA SER A 210 -15.05 -8.22 -13.53
C SER A 210 -16.52 -7.88 -13.29
N TYR A 211 -16.80 -6.82 -12.53
CA TYR A 211 -18.17 -6.35 -12.23
C TYR A 211 -18.32 -4.84 -12.43
N PRO A 212 -19.54 -4.33 -12.74
CA PRO A 212 -19.78 -2.90 -12.92
C PRO A 212 -19.47 -2.08 -11.66
N LEU A 213 -18.71 -0.99 -11.80
CA LEU A 213 -18.35 -0.08 -10.73
C LEU A 213 -18.33 1.36 -11.25
N ILE A 214 -18.74 2.32 -10.42
CA ILE A 214 -18.55 3.74 -10.69
C ILE A 214 -17.43 4.23 -9.79
N TRP A 215 -16.37 4.80 -10.38
CA TRP A 215 -15.19 5.23 -9.64
C TRP A 215 -14.93 6.71 -9.80
N LEU A 216 -14.73 7.39 -8.69
CA LEU A 216 -14.37 8.81 -8.66
C LEU A 216 -12.89 8.97 -9.01
N GLN A 217 -12.62 9.54 -10.18
CA GLN A 217 -11.26 9.85 -10.63
C GLN A 217 -10.76 11.18 -10.07
N ASN A 218 -11.64 12.19 -10.07
CA ASN A 218 -11.24 13.55 -9.71
C ASN A 218 -12.44 14.41 -9.29
N ILE A 219 -12.16 15.45 -8.51
CA ILE A 219 -13.09 16.51 -8.15
C ILE A 219 -12.51 17.84 -8.63
N ARG A 220 -13.26 18.55 -9.47
CA ARG A 220 -12.91 19.89 -9.95
C ARG A 220 -14.03 20.84 -9.62
N GLN A 221 -13.88 21.59 -8.52
CA GLN A 221 -14.94 22.47 -8.00
C GLN A 221 -16.25 21.68 -7.79
N ASP A 222 -17.31 22.01 -8.52
CA ASP A 222 -18.61 21.34 -8.46
C ASP A 222 -18.72 20.10 -9.36
N THR A 223 -17.68 19.75 -10.12
CA THR A 223 -17.69 18.65 -11.09
C THR A 223 -16.96 17.42 -10.56
N LEU A 224 -17.64 16.28 -10.57
CA LEU A 224 -17.06 14.95 -10.35
C LEU A 224 -16.73 14.29 -11.69
N GLU A 225 -15.52 13.77 -11.82
CA GLU A 225 -15.10 12.95 -12.96
C GLU A 225 -15.24 11.47 -12.56
N LEU A 226 -16.25 10.78 -13.09
CA LEU A 226 -16.58 9.40 -12.71
C LEU A 226 -16.30 8.44 -13.88
N SER A 227 -15.44 7.44 -13.66
CA SER A 227 -15.27 6.34 -14.61
C SER A 227 -16.31 5.25 -14.35
N VAL A 228 -16.98 4.80 -15.41
CA VAL A 228 -17.87 3.63 -15.36
C VAL A 228 -17.09 2.42 -15.81
N MET A 229 -16.69 1.56 -14.89
CA MET A 229 -15.80 0.42 -15.14
C MET A 229 -16.55 -0.89 -15.05
N GLY A 230 -15.95 -1.97 -15.58
CA GLY A 230 -16.47 -3.33 -15.45
C GLY A 230 -16.31 -4.17 -16.72
N PRO A 231 -17.06 -5.27 -16.82
CA PRO A 231 -17.04 -6.12 -17.99
C PRO A 231 -17.67 -5.40 -19.19
N LYS A 232 -17.39 -5.89 -20.40
CA LYS A 232 -17.91 -5.29 -21.64
C LYS A 232 -19.44 -5.21 -21.60
N GLY A 233 -19.97 -4.00 -21.79
CA GLY A 233 -21.40 -3.74 -21.85
C GLY A 233 -21.69 -2.26 -22.02
N LYS A 234 -22.96 -1.90 -21.82
CA LYS A 234 -23.45 -0.52 -21.84
C LYS A 234 -23.97 -0.11 -20.48
N TRP A 235 -24.07 1.21 -20.28
CA TRP A 235 -24.72 1.78 -19.11
C TRP A 235 -25.75 2.85 -19.52
N SER A 236 -26.75 3.04 -18.67
CA SER A 236 -27.71 4.15 -18.77
C SER A 236 -28.09 4.66 -17.38
N ILE A 237 -28.36 5.96 -17.26
CA ILE A 237 -28.81 6.56 -15.99
C ILE A 237 -30.22 6.06 -15.65
N LYS A 238 -30.42 5.72 -14.37
CA LYS A 238 -31.72 5.36 -13.79
C LYS A 238 -32.25 6.38 -12.81
N SER A 239 -31.38 6.94 -11.98
CA SER A 239 -31.75 8.04 -11.10
C SER A 239 -30.55 8.91 -10.75
N MET A 240 -30.83 10.16 -10.44
CA MET A 240 -29.87 11.17 -10.02
C MET A 240 -30.46 11.95 -8.84
N GLU A 241 -29.65 12.21 -7.83
CA GLU A 241 -29.96 13.00 -6.63
C GLU A 241 -28.75 13.88 -6.31
N GLY A 242 -28.97 15.16 -5.97
CA GLY A 242 -27.89 16.13 -5.75
C GLY A 242 -27.07 16.47 -7.01
N ILE A 243 -27.64 16.22 -8.21
CA ILE A 243 -26.96 16.41 -9.49
C ILE A 243 -27.71 17.44 -10.33
N ARG A 244 -27.01 18.50 -10.74
CA ARG A 244 -27.53 19.56 -11.61
C ARG A 244 -27.56 19.13 -13.08
N SER A 245 -26.51 18.45 -13.54
CA SER A 245 -26.40 17.97 -14.92
C SER A 245 -25.29 16.94 -15.10
N VAL A 246 -25.34 16.17 -16.18
CA VAL A 246 -24.33 15.17 -16.56
C VAL A 246 -23.86 15.37 -17.99
N SER A 247 -22.65 14.90 -18.33
CA SER A 247 -22.14 14.93 -19.70
C SER A 247 -22.81 13.94 -20.65
N SER A 248 -23.38 12.85 -20.13
CA SER A 248 -24.12 11.85 -20.90
C SER A 248 -25.09 11.06 -20.00
N GLU A 249 -26.22 10.63 -20.57
CA GLU A 249 -27.22 9.78 -19.90
C GLU A 249 -27.04 8.28 -20.17
N GLY A 250 -26.08 7.93 -21.03
CA GLY A 250 -25.75 6.54 -21.36
C GLY A 250 -24.43 6.42 -22.11
N GLY A 251 -23.88 5.21 -22.18
CA GLY A 251 -22.59 4.97 -22.80
C GLY A 251 -22.18 3.50 -22.79
N ASN A 252 -20.89 3.27 -23.04
CA ASN A 252 -20.25 1.98 -22.92
C ASN A 252 -19.47 1.89 -21.61
N ILE A 253 -19.28 0.69 -21.09
CA ILE A 253 -18.33 0.47 -20.01
C ILE A 253 -16.92 0.91 -20.45
N ASN A 254 -16.20 1.50 -19.51
CA ASN A 254 -14.96 2.26 -19.60
C ASN A 254 -15.09 3.71 -20.12
N ASP A 255 -16.32 4.22 -20.26
CA ASP A 255 -16.54 5.66 -20.46
C ASP A 255 -16.34 6.44 -19.15
N THR A 256 -16.04 7.74 -19.29
CA THR A 256 -16.03 8.71 -18.20
C THR A 256 -17.25 9.63 -18.29
N ILE A 257 -17.96 9.79 -17.18
CA ILE A 257 -19.10 10.70 -17.02
C ILE A 257 -18.63 11.89 -16.18
N LEU A 258 -18.92 13.11 -16.64
CA LEU A 258 -18.78 14.31 -15.82
C LEU A 258 -20.13 14.57 -15.14
N VAL A 259 -20.13 14.60 -13.81
CA VAL A 259 -21.32 14.87 -12.99
C VAL A 259 -21.14 16.24 -12.35
N ILE A 260 -22.01 17.17 -12.73
CA ILE A 260 -22.03 18.52 -12.18
C ILE A 260 -23.03 18.53 -11.02
N ARG A 261 -22.52 18.76 -9.82
CA ARG A 261 -23.28 18.70 -8.57
C ARG A 261 -24.22 19.89 -8.41
N ASP A 262 -25.29 19.67 -7.65
CA ASP A 262 -26.01 20.76 -6.99
C ASP A 262 -25.31 21.06 -5.65
N LEU A 263 -24.84 22.29 -5.47
CA LEU A 263 -24.03 22.68 -4.28
C LEU A 263 -24.90 22.98 -3.05
N GLU A 264 -26.22 23.05 -3.22
CA GLU A 264 -27.16 23.17 -2.10
C GLU A 264 -27.51 21.79 -1.51
N GLU A 265 -27.10 20.70 -2.16
CA GLU A 265 -27.37 19.33 -1.76
C GLU A 265 -26.10 18.68 -1.20
N ASP A 266 -26.18 18.13 0.02
CA ASP A 266 -25.05 17.47 0.66
C ASP A 266 -24.85 16.02 0.16
N LEU A 267 -25.87 15.40 -0.43
CA LEU A 267 -25.84 14.03 -0.93
C LEU A 267 -25.88 14.00 -2.45
N VAL A 268 -24.86 13.38 -3.05
CA VAL A 268 -24.82 13.11 -4.49
C VAL A 268 -24.96 11.62 -4.71
N THR A 269 -26.03 11.20 -5.39
CA THR A 269 -26.24 9.80 -5.78
C THR A 269 -26.49 9.70 -7.28
N LEU A 270 -25.71 8.84 -7.94
CA LEU A 270 -25.89 8.44 -9.34
C LEU A 270 -26.15 6.94 -9.39
N LYS A 271 -27.31 6.54 -9.90
CA LYS A 271 -27.65 5.13 -10.13
C LYS A 271 -27.69 4.84 -11.62
N LEU A 272 -26.95 3.82 -12.03
CA LEU A 272 -26.82 3.35 -13.40
C LEU A 272 -27.41 1.93 -13.54
N LEU A 273 -27.87 1.63 -14.75
CA LEU A 273 -28.18 0.28 -15.20
C LEU A 273 -27.07 -0.19 -16.12
N PHE A 274 -26.48 -1.34 -15.81
CA PHE A 274 -25.59 -2.09 -16.68
C PHE A 274 -26.40 -3.02 -17.58
N GLN A 275 -25.96 -3.14 -18.83
CA GLN A 275 -26.50 -4.04 -19.84
C GLN A 275 -25.34 -4.71 -20.60
N GLY A 276 -25.06 -5.95 -20.24
CA GLY A 276 -24.00 -6.77 -20.83
C GLY A 276 -24.21 -8.25 -20.52
N ASN A 277 -23.12 -9.02 -20.52
CA ASN A 277 -23.16 -10.43 -20.13
C ASN A 277 -23.24 -10.59 -18.62
N ASP A 278 -23.70 -11.76 -18.18
CA ASP A 278 -23.63 -12.19 -16.79
C ASP A 278 -22.19 -12.16 -16.27
N PHE A 279 -22.05 -11.88 -14.99
CA PHE A 279 -20.76 -11.73 -14.32
C PHE A 279 -20.83 -12.18 -12.87
N ILE A 280 -19.67 -12.33 -12.25
CA ILE A 280 -19.54 -12.65 -10.82
C ILE A 280 -19.18 -11.35 -10.10
N ASP A 281 -19.96 -10.99 -9.08
CA ASP A 281 -19.72 -9.77 -8.30
C ASP A 281 -18.59 -9.94 -7.27
N GLN A 282 -18.29 -8.87 -6.53
CA GLN A 282 -17.25 -8.87 -5.50
C GLN A 282 -17.48 -9.87 -4.35
N MET A 283 -18.70 -10.39 -4.21
CA MET A 283 -19.06 -11.39 -3.21
C MET A 283 -19.02 -12.83 -3.76
N GLY A 284 -18.60 -13.01 -5.02
CA GLY A 284 -18.60 -14.31 -5.67
C GLY A 284 -19.99 -14.76 -6.15
N ILE A 285 -20.96 -13.83 -6.26
CA ILE A 285 -22.35 -14.14 -6.64
C ILE A 285 -22.54 -13.87 -8.13
N GLU A 286 -23.14 -14.82 -8.84
CA GLU A 286 -23.54 -14.64 -10.24
C GLU A 286 -24.68 -13.61 -10.36
N ARG A 287 -24.52 -12.66 -11.27
CA ARG A 287 -25.46 -11.55 -11.51
C ARG A 287 -25.92 -11.53 -12.95
N ASP A 288 -27.22 -11.25 -13.11
CA ASP A 288 -27.86 -10.98 -14.40
C ASP A 288 -27.29 -9.69 -15.00
N GLY A 289 -26.52 -9.84 -16.07
CA GLY A 289 -25.86 -8.73 -16.77
C GLY A 289 -26.81 -7.89 -17.61
N GLU A 290 -27.99 -8.38 -17.95
CA GLU A 290 -28.97 -7.62 -18.76
C GLU A 290 -29.70 -6.55 -17.95
N ASN A 291 -29.78 -6.73 -16.62
CA ASN A 291 -30.51 -5.84 -15.74
C ASN A 291 -29.86 -5.63 -14.35
N TYR A 292 -28.60 -5.20 -14.33
CA TYR A 292 -27.88 -4.94 -13.09
C TYR A 292 -27.84 -3.45 -12.72
N LEU A 293 -28.32 -3.10 -11.53
CA LEU A 293 -28.24 -1.74 -11.00
C LEU A 293 -26.99 -1.58 -10.12
N PHE A 294 -26.28 -0.49 -10.33
CA PHE A 294 -25.10 -0.12 -9.55
C PHE A 294 -25.08 1.39 -9.34
N SER A 295 -24.45 1.86 -8.28
CA SER A 295 -24.53 3.27 -7.89
C SER A 295 -23.24 3.81 -7.31
N PHE A 296 -23.10 5.11 -7.44
CA PHE A 296 -22.14 5.94 -6.73
C PHE A 296 -22.92 6.84 -5.79
N SER A 297 -22.52 6.88 -4.53
CA SER A 297 -23.07 7.81 -3.55
C SER A 297 -21.92 8.46 -2.79
N ARG A 298 -21.98 9.78 -2.66
CA ARG A 298 -21.04 10.57 -1.87
C ARG A 298 -21.83 11.60 -1.07
N TYR A 299 -21.67 11.55 0.25
CA TYR A 299 -22.04 12.65 1.11
C TYR A 299 -20.88 13.63 1.15
N ASP A 300 -21.11 14.85 0.67
CA ASP A 300 -20.10 15.88 0.47
C ASP A 300 -20.56 17.18 1.10
N LYS A 301 -20.48 17.23 2.43
CA LYS A 301 -20.77 18.44 3.21
C LYS A 301 -19.52 19.33 3.22
N PRO A 302 -19.52 20.51 2.57
CA PRO A 302 -18.39 21.42 2.69
C PRO A 302 -18.30 21.96 4.12
N ILE A 303 -17.20 21.66 4.81
CA ILE A 303 -16.92 22.14 6.16
C ILE A 303 -15.70 23.05 6.07
N SER A 304 -15.88 24.36 6.28
CA SER A 304 -14.77 25.32 6.20
C SER A 304 -13.88 25.24 7.44
N TRP A 305 -12.80 24.46 7.34
CA TRP A 305 -11.79 24.32 8.37
C TRP A 305 -10.78 25.46 8.35
N LYS A 306 -10.45 25.96 9.54
CA LYS A 306 -9.27 26.78 9.79
C LYS A 306 -8.23 25.88 10.44
N VAL A 307 -7.11 25.70 9.76
CA VAL A 307 -6.06 24.79 10.18
C VAL A 307 -4.80 25.59 10.51
N LYS A 308 -4.17 25.24 11.63
CA LYS A 308 -2.91 25.83 12.09
C LYS A 308 -1.92 24.73 12.43
N TRP A 309 -0.67 24.93 12.02
CA TRP A 309 0.43 24.04 12.34
C TRP A 309 1.49 24.73 13.19
N TYR A 310 2.09 23.96 14.08
CA TYR A 310 3.14 24.39 14.99
C TYR A 310 4.18 23.30 15.15
N SER A 311 5.45 23.61 14.95
CA SER A 311 6.53 22.73 15.34
C SER A 311 6.64 22.71 16.88
N TYR A 312 6.84 21.54 17.48
CA TYR A 312 7.02 21.41 18.92
C TYR A 312 8.43 20.94 19.27
N SER A 313 8.76 21.10 20.55
CA SER A 313 10.04 20.82 21.18
C SER A 313 9.80 20.08 22.49
N GLU A 314 10.85 19.72 23.21
CA GLU A 314 10.72 19.01 24.50
C GLU A 314 9.85 19.76 25.53
N GLY A 315 9.86 21.10 25.53
CA GLY A 315 9.10 21.90 26.52
C GLY A 315 7.58 21.88 26.34
N ASN A 316 7.12 21.47 25.15
CA ASN A 316 5.72 21.36 24.74
C ASN A 316 5.47 20.04 24.00
N HIS A 317 6.26 19.00 24.34
CA HIS A 317 6.10 17.68 23.77
C HIS A 317 4.69 17.14 24.10
N PRO A 318 3.90 16.64 23.12
CA PRO A 318 2.49 16.31 23.30
C PRO A 318 2.24 15.18 24.29
N LEU A 319 3.19 14.26 24.43
CA LEU A 319 3.10 13.13 25.38
C LEU A 319 3.54 13.51 26.79
N ASP A 320 4.52 14.41 26.94
CA ASP A 320 5.10 14.77 28.24
C ASP A 320 4.42 15.99 28.86
N ASN A 321 3.90 16.90 28.03
CA ASN A 321 3.36 18.18 28.46
C ASN A 321 2.21 18.66 27.57
N TYR A 322 1.15 17.84 27.51
CA TYR A 322 -0.07 18.15 26.73
C TYR A 322 -0.66 19.54 27.04
N SER A 323 -0.61 20.00 28.29
CA SER A 323 -1.09 21.35 28.65
C SER A 323 -0.30 22.46 27.94
N ASN A 324 1.03 22.32 27.81
CA ASN A 324 1.85 23.26 27.06
C ASN A 324 1.73 23.09 25.55
N PHE A 325 1.60 21.85 25.07
CA PHE A 325 1.30 21.57 23.67
C PHE A 325 0.03 22.30 23.23
N ARG A 326 -1.07 22.18 23.98
CA ARG A 326 -2.35 22.84 23.68
C ARG A 326 -2.25 24.37 23.64
N LYS A 327 -1.34 24.97 24.41
CA LYS A 327 -1.11 26.42 24.40
C LYS A 327 -0.47 26.92 23.10
N LEU A 328 0.09 26.03 22.27
CA LEU A 328 0.60 26.39 20.94
C LEU A 328 -0.47 27.08 20.09
N ASN A 329 -1.73 26.64 20.16
CA ASN A 329 -2.84 27.22 19.39
C ASN A 329 -3.14 28.71 19.72
N ASN A 330 -2.55 29.25 20.80
CA ASN A 330 -2.63 30.67 21.17
C ASN A 330 -1.43 31.50 20.68
N LEU A 331 -0.44 30.88 20.05
CA LEU A 331 0.75 31.51 19.50
C LEU A 331 0.59 31.75 17.99
N ASN A 332 1.56 32.46 17.41
CA ASN A 332 1.66 32.59 15.96
C ASN A 332 1.98 31.21 15.35
N PRO A 333 1.15 30.70 14.42
CA PRO A 333 1.39 29.43 13.76
C PRO A 333 2.54 29.51 12.76
N ASP A 334 3.23 28.38 12.56
CA ASP A 334 4.28 28.23 11.55
C ASP A 334 3.68 28.14 10.14
N HIS A 335 2.44 27.63 10.04
CA HIS A 335 1.65 27.60 8.82
C HIS A 335 0.15 27.66 9.13
N THR A 336 -0.63 28.18 8.19
CA THR A 336 -2.10 28.23 8.28
C THR A 336 -2.73 27.95 6.94
N GLU A 337 -3.89 27.31 6.97
CA GLU A 337 -4.70 27.01 5.79
C GLU A 337 -6.18 27.22 6.11
N GLN A 338 -6.94 27.61 5.10
CA GLN A 338 -8.39 27.48 5.10
C GLN A 338 -8.78 26.51 3.99
N THR A 339 -9.44 25.41 4.36
CA THR A 339 -9.80 24.32 3.46
C THR A 339 -11.22 23.84 3.73
N TYR A 340 -11.83 23.15 2.76
CA TYR A 340 -13.14 22.51 2.91
C TYR A 340 -13.05 21.02 3.27
N GLU A 341 -11.86 20.43 3.16
CA GLU A 341 -11.59 19.02 3.45
C GLU A 341 -10.31 18.92 4.29
N LEU A 342 -10.32 18.09 5.33
CA LEU A 342 -9.11 17.63 6.01
C LEU A 342 -8.80 16.23 5.46
N ALA A 343 -7.87 16.17 4.51
CA ALA A 343 -7.45 14.93 3.85
C ALA A 343 -5.94 14.97 3.64
N TYR A 344 -5.21 15.04 4.74
CA TYR A 344 -3.77 15.27 4.73
C TYR A 344 -2.97 13.97 4.81
N THR A 345 -1.96 13.85 3.94
CA THR A 345 -0.93 12.81 3.98
C THR A 345 0.43 13.43 3.71
N TRP A 346 1.41 13.11 4.56
CA TRP A 346 2.70 13.77 4.55
C TRP A 346 3.82 12.76 4.73
N TRP A 347 4.77 12.75 3.80
CA TRP A 347 6.09 12.13 3.99
C TRP A 347 7.17 13.16 4.36
N ARG A 348 6.78 14.43 4.42
CA ARG A 348 7.63 15.62 4.57
C ARG A 348 6.84 16.71 5.29
N SER A 349 7.47 17.85 5.56
CA SER A 349 6.81 19.03 6.15
C SER A 349 5.45 19.36 5.49
N PRO A 350 4.41 19.68 6.30
CA PRO A 350 3.14 20.23 5.83
C PRO A 350 3.26 21.55 5.03
N GLY A 351 4.44 22.18 5.03
CA GLY A 351 4.72 23.42 4.32
C GLY A 351 5.14 24.56 5.26
N GLY A 352 5.46 25.71 4.67
CA GLY A 352 5.92 26.87 5.43
C GLY A 352 7.21 26.59 6.20
N ASN A 353 7.22 26.95 7.48
CA ASN A 353 8.36 26.72 8.39
C ASN A 353 8.14 25.51 9.32
N VAL A 354 7.12 24.68 9.05
CA VAL A 354 6.81 23.51 9.89
C VAL A 354 7.90 22.46 9.70
N HIS A 355 8.37 21.88 10.80
CA HIS A 355 9.33 20.78 10.72
C HIS A 355 8.70 19.52 10.07
N PRO A 356 9.48 18.68 9.35
CA PRO A 356 8.97 17.43 8.80
C PRO A 356 8.44 16.46 9.85
N ASP A 357 9.09 16.43 11.01
CA ASP A 357 8.68 15.66 12.20
C ASP A 357 8.40 16.62 13.35
N ARG A 358 7.72 16.14 14.39
CA ARG A 358 7.46 16.89 15.63
C ARG A 358 6.65 18.16 15.41
N PHE A 359 5.47 18.02 14.82
CA PHE A 359 4.52 19.12 14.65
C PHE A 359 3.14 18.79 15.23
N GLY A 360 2.39 19.84 15.57
CA GLY A 360 1.00 19.77 16.00
C GLY A 360 0.08 20.45 14.99
N THR A 361 -1.08 19.85 14.77
CA THR A 361 -2.14 20.37 13.90
C THR A 361 -3.37 20.71 14.75
N PHE A 362 -3.86 21.93 14.62
CA PHE A 362 -5.10 22.39 15.25
C PHE A 362 -6.09 22.80 14.17
N ALA A 363 -7.22 22.10 14.07
CA ALA A 363 -8.26 22.38 13.08
C ALA A 363 -9.58 22.72 13.76
N GLU A 364 -10.22 23.81 13.33
CA GLU A 364 -11.50 24.28 13.85
C GLU A 364 -12.47 24.58 12.71
N ALA A 365 -13.74 24.19 12.87
CA ALA A 365 -14.79 24.48 11.92
C ALA A 365 -16.15 24.63 12.61
N SER A 366 -17.11 25.22 11.89
CA SER A 366 -18.52 25.25 12.27
C SER A 366 -19.35 24.88 11.05
N ALA A 367 -20.34 24.01 11.21
CA ALA A 367 -21.22 23.59 10.14
C ALA A 367 -22.62 23.24 10.65
N THR A 368 -23.61 23.40 9.77
CA THR A 368 -25.02 23.08 10.04
C THR A 368 -25.40 21.75 9.42
N PHE A 369 -26.08 20.90 10.20
CA PHE A 369 -26.52 19.56 9.80
C PHE A 369 -28.03 19.41 9.94
N ASP A 370 -28.62 18.60 9.07
CA ASP A 370 -29.97 18.12 9.28
C ASP A 370 -30.02 17.18 10.50
N PRO A 371 -31.11 17.17 11.27
CA PRO A 371 -31.27 16.27 12.41
C PRO A 371 -31.10 14.80 12.01
N GLY A 372 -30.11 14.13 12.61
CA GLY A 372 -29.83 12.75 12.27
C GLY A 372 -28.68 12.15 13.05
N LYS A 373 -28.45 10.86 12.81
CA LYS A 373 -27.28 10.15 13.30
C LYS A 373 -26.19 10.19 12.22
N TYR A 374 -24.98 10.57 12.60
CA TYR A 374 -23.84 10.67 11.72
C TYR A 374 -22.71 9.77 12.21
N LEU A 375 -21.98 9.20 11.24
CA LEU A 375 -20.70 8.53 11.46
C LEU A 375 -19.59 9.51 11.10
N ILE A 376 -18.74 9.81 12.06
CA ILE A 376 -17.48 10.49 11.87
C ILE A 376 -16.37 9.45 11.84
N GLN A 377 -15.47 9.56 10.87
CA GLN A 377 -14.26 8.76 10.78
C GLN A 377 -13.07 9.71 10.76
N ILE A 378 -12.10 9.48 11.65
CA ILE A 378 -10.87 10.26 11.72
C ILE A 378 -9.70 9.30 11.56
N THR A 379 -8.85 9.51 10.55
CA THR A 379 -7.60 8.76 10.41
C THR A 379 -6.44 9.63 10.85
N SER A 380 -5.61 9.13 11.76
CA SER A 380 -4.45 9.86 12.28
C SER A 380 -3.20 8.99 12.38
N ASP A 381 -2.06 9.66 12.24
CA ASP A 381 -0.70 9.24 12.56
C ASP A 381 -0.01 10.52 13.04
N ASP A 382 0.47 10.69 14.27
CA ASP A 382 0.23 9.93 15.51
C ASP A 382 -1.09 10.39 16.19
N GLY A 383 -1.02 10.95 17.40
CA GLY A 383 -2.15 11.13 18.30
C GLY A 383 -3.17 12.19 17.87
N VAL A 384 -4.44 11.93 18.19
CA VAL A 384 -5.58 12.80 17.88
C VAL A 384 -6.57 12.92 19.04
N LYS A 385 -7.13 14.11 19.21
CA LYS A 385 -8.30 14.39 20.04
C LYS A 385 -9.32 15.17 19.22
N PHE A 386 -10.59 14.78 19.32
CA PHE A 386 -11.68 15.41 18.59
C PHE A 386 -12.79 15.86 19.54
N TYR A 387 -13.35 17.03 19.25
CA TYR A 387 -14.38 17.68 20.05
C TYR A 387 -15.54 18.14 19.18
N VAL A 388 -16.75 18.01 19.73
CA VAL A 388 -17.99 18.58 19.19
C VAL A 388 -18.61 19.46 20.28
N ASP A 389 -18.80 20.74 20.00
CA ASP A 389 -19.32 21.74 20.95
C ASP A 389 -18.58 21.72 22.30
N ASP A 390 -17.26 21.72 22.23
CA ASP A 390 -16.32 21.64 23.36
C ASP A 390 -16.36 20.34 24.18
N GLU A 391 -17.26 19.40 23.87
CA GLU A 391 -17.28 18.05 24.43
C GLU A 391 -16.33 17.14 23.65
N MET A 392 -15.40 16.50 24.36
CA MET A 392 -14.47 15.53 23.76
C MET A 392 -15.22 14.27 23.33
N ARG A 393 -15.04 13.88 22.07
CA ARG A 393 -15.64 12.69 21.46
C ARG A 393 -14.63 11.60 21.11
N LEU A 394 -13.35 11.96 20.96
CA LEU A 394 -12.24 11.03 20.73
C LEU A 394 -11.02 11.47 21.54
N ASP A 395 -10.34 10.48 22.11
CA ASP A 395 -9.06 10.62 22.77
C ASP A 395 -8.18 9.41 22.44
N HIS A 396 -7.37 9.55 21.39
CA HIS A 396 -6.41 8.54 20.95
C HIS A 396 -5.03 9.21 20.88
N TRP A 397 -4.43 9.42 22.05
CA TRP A 397 -3.29 10.32 22.24
C TRP A 397 -1.98 9.60 22.58
N ASP A 398 -1.51 8.78 21.64
CA ASP A 398 -0.26 8.02 21.71
C ASP A 398 0.39 7.89 20.31
N ILE A 399 1.62 7.37 20.26
CA ILE A 399 2.34 7.13 19.01
C ILE A 399 1.80 5.86 18.36
N HIS A 400 1.29 5.98 17.15
CA HIS A 400 0.69 4.87 16.42
C HIS A 400 0.76 5.11 14.92
N VAL A 401 0.98 4.01 14.17
CA VAL A 401 0.84 4.00 12.71
C VAL A 401 -0.59 4.40 12.30
N PRO A 402 -0.83 4.84 11.05
CA PRO A 402 -2.14 5.33 10.61
C PRO A 402 -3.31 4.44 11.06
N ALA A 403 -4.19 4.99 11.88
CA ALA A 403 -5.36 4.31 12.42
C ALA A 403 -6.63 5.13 12.20
N THR A 404 -7.74 4.47 11.87
CA THR A 404 -9.04 5.12 11.68
C THR A 404 -9.95 4.87 12.88
N ASP A 405 -10.29 5.93 13.61
CA ASP A 405 -11.29 5.95 14.67
C ASP A 405 -12.67 6.30 14.12
N SER A 406 -13.71 5.62 14.64
CA SER A 406 -15.10 5.79 14.20
C SER A 406 -16.00 6.21 15.37
N ILE A 407 -16.73 7.32 15.20
CA ILE A 407 -17.55 7.94 16.23
C ILE A 407 -18.97 8.13 15.69
N TYR A 408 -19.96 7.66 16.43
CA TYR A 408 -21.35 7.94 16.13
C TYR A 408 -21.85 9.10 16.97
N ILE A 409 -22.46 10.10 16.33
CA ILE A 409 -23.07 11.25 17.01
C ILE A 409 -24.49 11.49 16.51
N GLU A 410 -25.35 12.01 17.37
CA GLU A 410 -26.67 12.53 17.01
C GLU A 410 -26.62 14.06 17.06
N ILE A 411 -26.80 14.71 15.92
CA ILE A 411 -26.65 16.16 15.76
C ILE A 411 -27.75 16.74 14.86
N GLY A 412 -27.94 18.05 14.93
CA GLY A 412 -28.88 18.81 14.13
C GLY A 412 -28.80 20.31 14.44
N GLY A 413 -28.81 21.14 13.41
CA GLY A 413 -28.48 22.56 13.53
C GLY A 413 -26.97 22.81 13.45
N ASN A 414 -26.51 23.96 13.95
CA ASN A 414 -25.12 24.38 13.85
C ASN A 414 -24.27 23.81 14.99
N HIS A 415 -23.15 23.19 14.66
CA HIS A 415 -22.20 22.59 15.59
C HIS A 415 -20.77 23.07 15.33
N ASN A 416 -19.98 23.18 16.39
CA ASN A 416 -18.55 23.48 16.32
C ASN A 416 -17.72 22.20 16.42
N PHE A 417 -16.74 22.07 15.53
CA PHE A 417 -15.78 20.97 15.51
C PHE A 417 -14.39 21.48 15.82
N ARG A 418 -13.64 20.68 16.59
CA ARG A 418 -12.23 20.96 16.88
C ARG A 418 -11.43 19.67 16.90
N ILE A 419 -10.29 19.68 16.22
CA ILE A 419 -9.29 18.61 16.22
C ILE A 419 -8.00 19.17 16.79
N GLU A 420 -7.39 18.40 17.68
CA GLU A 420 -5.99 18.53 18.07
C GLU A 420 -5.27 17.26 17.62
N HIS A 421 -4.17 17.39 16.90
CA HIS A 421 -3.40 16.27 16.36
C HIS A 421 -1.90 16.55 16.54
N PHE A 422 -1.07 15.51 16.68
CA PHE A 422 0.38 15.65 16.62
C PHE A 422 1.03 14.55 15.79
N GLU A 423 2.19 14.87 15.25
CA GLU A 423 3.08 13.97 14.53
C GLU A 423 4.43 13.86 15.25
N GLY A 424 4.84 12.64 15.60
CA GLY A 424 6.10 12.33 16.27
C GLY A 424 7.27 12.16 15.31
N GLY A 425 7.05 11.49 14.18
CA GLY A 425 7.98 11.44 13.06
C GLY A 425 7.74 10.28 12.09
N GLY A 426 8.16 10.48 10.83
CA GLY A 426 7.98 9.51 9.76
C GLY A 426 6.89 9.92 8.77
N PHE A 427 5.95 9.00 8.50
CA PHE A 427 4.73 9.34 7.77
C PHE A 427 3.77 10.04 8.71
N SER A 428 2.90 10.90 8.19
CA SER A 428 1.87 11.56 9.00
C SER A 428 0.58 11.67 8.21
N THR A 429 -0.55 11.54 8.89
CA THR A 429 -1.87 11.74 8.26
C THR A 429 -2.87 12.34 9.23
N LEU A 430 -3.78 13.15 8.67
CA LEU A 430 -4.99 13.60 9.33
C LEU A 430 -6.12 13.69 8.29
N ASP A 431 -7.05 12.74 8.35
CA ASP A 431 -8.25 12.68 7.50
C ASP A 431 -9.49 12.78 8.37
N PHE A 432 -10.44 13.66 8.02
CA PHE A 432 -11.74 13.77 8.66
C PHE A 432 -12.85 13.52 7.64
N LYS A 433 -13.73 12.56 7.95
CA LYS A 433 -14.94 12.28 7.17
C LYS A 433 -16.15 12.27 8.10
N ILE A 434 -17.25 12.83 7.62
CA ILE A 434 -18.55 12.74 8.28
C ILE A 434 -19.59 12.33 7.24
N LYS A 435 -20.48 11.40 7.58
CA LYS A 435 -21.60 11.00 6.72
C LYS A 435 -22.83 10.64 7.55
N PRO A 436 -24.05 10.86 7.04
CA PRO A 436 -25.24 10.35 7.70
C PRO A 436 -25.18 8.81 7.76
N VAL A 437 -25.68 8.25 8.86
CA VAL A 437 -25.93 6.81 8.95
C VAL A 437 -27.25 6.55 8.26
N GLU A 438 -27.21 5.90 7.10
CA GLU A 438 -28.41 5.47 6.40
C GLU A 438 -29.27 4.59 7.32
N LYS A 439 -30.58 4.82 7.32
CA LYS A 439 -31.54 4.10 8.15
C LYS A 439 -31.92 2.75 7.56
#